data_AF-A0A4Q2UT17-F1
#
_entry.id   AF-A0A4Q2UT17-F1
#
_cell.length_a   1.000
_cell.length_b   1.000
_cell.length_c   1.000
_cell.angle_alpha   90.00
_cell.angle_beta   90.00
_cell.angle_gamma   90.00
#
_symmetry.space_group_name_H-M   'P 1'
#
loop_
_entity.id
_entity.type
_entity.pdbx_description
1 polymer ?
#
loop_
_entity_poly.entity_id
_entity_poly.type
_entity_poly.pdbx_seq_one_letter_code
_entity_poly.pdbx_strand_id
1 'polypeptide(L)'
;MMETKTITYHIQHDDPAPVVGQYMVFVGKRGILSVHLVRSVRKVVPRVISEYAKYRMVLLPQPELKALTDYEWDEDGLAVWVRGEPALPSVWMPRSSK
;
A
#
# COMPACT_ATOMS: atom_id res chain seq x y z
N MET A 1 0.11 -22.94 -0.88
CA MET A 1 -0.75 -21.78 -0.60
C MET A 1 0.14 -20.56 -0.47
N MET A 2 -0.19 -19.43 -1.09
CA MET A 2 0.56 -18.19 -0.88
C MET A 2 0.25 -17.64 0.51
N GLU A 3 1.26 -17.30 1.29
CA GLU A 3 1.10 -16.78 2.64
C GLU A 3 0.59 -15.34 2.61
N THR A 4 -0.49 -15.06 3.34
CA THR A 4 -1.05 -13.71 3.45
C THR A 4 -0.24 -12.86 4.43
N LYS A 5 -0.05 -11.58 4.11
CA LYS A 5 0.64 -10.62 4.98
C LYS A 5 -0.37 -9.69 5.67
N THR A 6 -0.22 -9.48 6.97
CA THR A 6 -0.99 -8.44 7.68
C THR A 6 -0.15 -7.19 7.87
N ILE A 7 -0.70 -6.02 7.57
CA ILE A 7 -0.04 -4.73 7.77
C ILE A 7 -0.96 -3.72 8.49
N THR A 8 -0.35 -2.65 9.00
CA THR A 8 -1.06 -1.42 9.37
C THR A 8 -0.73 -0.35 8.35
N TYR A 9 -1.75 0.15 7.67
CA TYR A 9 -1.65 1.22 6.68
C TYR A 9 -2.14 2.53 7.27
N HIS A 10 -1.45 3.62 6.94
CA HIS A 10 -1.71 4.96 7.45
C HIS A 10 -1.94 5.87 6.23
N ILE A 11 -3.00 6.66 6.29
CA ILE A 11 -3.35 7.67 5.28
C ILE A 11 -3.82 8.95 5.98
N GLN A 12 -3.86 10.08 5.29
CA GLN A 12 -4.48 11.28 5.86
C GLN A 12 -6.00 11.06 6.04
N HIS A 13 -6.67 11.85 6.88
CA HIS A 13 -8.10 11.61 7.15
C HIS A 13 -9.02 11.96 5.97
N ASP A 14 -8.56 12.84 5.09
CA ASP A 14 -9.21 13.26 3.85
C ASP A 14 -8.91 12.33 2.66
N ASP A 15 -7.87 11.50 2.76
CA ASP A 15 -7.57 10.48 1.75
C ASP A 15 -8.66 9.40 1.69
N PRO A 16 -8.96 8.87 0.49
CA PRO A 16 -9.87 7.74 0.33
C PRO A 16 -9.43 6.52 1.14
N ALA A 17 -10.38 5.91 1.86
CA ALA A 17 -10.12 4.67 2.58
C ALA A 17 -9.75 3.53 1.60
N PRO A 18 -8.80 2.65 1.97
CA PRO A 18 -8.49 1.49 1.14
C PRO A 18 -9.69 0.55 1.06
N VAL A 19 -9.91 -0.08 -0.10
CA VAL A 19 -11.01 -1.04 -0.28
C VAL A 19 -10.52 -2.45 -0.59
N VAL A 20 -11.34 -3.44 -0.25
CA VAL A 20 -11.08 -4.84 -0.64
C VAL A 20 -11.17 -4.96 -2.15
N GLY A 21 -10.23 -5.71 -2.74
CA GLY A 21 -10.13 -5.87 -4.19
C GLY A 21 -9.15 -4.91 -4.87
N GLN A 22 -8.76 -3.81 -4.21
CA GLN A 22 -7.68 -2.95 -4.71
C GLN A 22 -6.32 -3.64 -4.60
N TYR A 23 -5.39 -3.21 -5.46
CA TYR A 23 -4.00 -3.57 -5.33
C TYR A 23 -3.23 -2.60 -4.43
N MET A 24 -2.19 -3.12 -3.79
CA MET A 24 -1.20 -2.35 -3.06
C MET A 24 0.18 -2.66 -3.61
N VAL A 25 0.94 -1.61 -3.91
CA VAL A 25 2.28 -1.71 -4.50
C VAL A 25 3.32 -1.22 -3.51
N PHE A 26 4.23 -2.10 -3.14
CA PHE A 26 5.39 -1.74 -2.35
C PHE A 26 6.49 -1.26 -3.29
N VAL A 27 6.85 0.01 -3.20
CA VAL A 27 7.93 0.62 -3.99
C VAL A 27 9.15 0.83 -3.09
N GLY A 28 10.32 0.46 -3.58
CA GLY A 28 11.60 0.66 -2.90
C GLY A 28 12.56 1.50 -3.75
N LYS A 29 13.79 1.66 -3.27
CA LYS A 29 14.82 2.49 -3.93
C LYS A 29 15.15 2.07 -5.37
N ARG A 30 14.91 0.80 -5.73
CA ARG A 30 15.21 0.22 -7.06
C ARG A 30 13.94 -0.09 -7.87
N GLY A 31 12.82 0.54 -7.53
CA GLY A 31 11.52 0.33 -8.17
C GLY A 31 10.60 -0.60 -7.39
N ILE A 32 9.70 -1.28 -8.09
CA ILE A 32 8.63 -2.09 -7.49
C ILE A 32 9.23 -3.29 -6.76
N LEU A 33 8.95 -3.42 -5.47
CA LEU A 33 9.34 -4.56 -4.65
C LEU A 33 8.34 -5.70 -4.81
N SER A 34 7.05 -5.42 -4.58
CA SER A 34 5.99 -6.44 -4.59
C SER A 34 4.60 -5.82 -4.81
N VAL A 35 3.70 -6.60 -5.40
CA VAL A 35 2.29 -6.26 -5.61
C VAL A 35 1.44 -7.20 -4.79
N HIS A 36 0.39 -6.67 -4.15
CA HIS A 36 -0.52 -7.44 -3.30
C HIS A 36 -1.97 -7.06 -3.57
N LEU A 37 -2.86 -8.04 -3.50
CA LEU A 37 -4.30 -7.81 -3.49
C LEU A 37 -4.79 -7.60 -2.05
N VAL A 38 -5.56 -6.55 -1.82
CA VAL A 38 -6.20 -6.28 -0.53
C VAL A 38 -7.39 -7.22 -0.33
N ARG A 39 -7.29 -8.12 0.64
CA ARG A 39 -8.34 -9.13 0.95
C ARG A 39 -9.26 -8.71 2.09
N SER A 40 -8.77 -7.87 2.99
CA SER A 40 -9.52 -7.39 4.15
C SER A 40 -9.01 -6.03 4.55
N VAL A 41 -9.94 -5.15 4.95
CA VAL A 41 -9.67 -3.81 5.48
C VAL A 41 -10.47 -3.63 6.76
N ARG A 42 -9.82 -3.20 7.83
CA ARG A 42 -10.47 -2.83 9.09
C ARG A 42 -9.91 -1.51 9.60
N LYS A 43 -10.75 -0.48 9.75
CA LYS A 43 -10.35 0.78 10.39
C LYS A 43 -9.97 0.51 11.85
N VAL A 44 -8.84 1.03 12.27
CA VAL A 44 -8.33 0.97 13.65
C VAL A 44 -8.68 2.29 14.31
N VAL A 45 -9.49 2.25 15.36
CA VAL A 45 -9.82 3.43 16.16
C VAL A 45 -8.64 3.71 17.10
N PRO A 46 -7.91 4.82 16.94
CA PRO A 46 -6.80 5.13 17.82
C PRO A 46 -7.33 5.58 19.18
N ARG A 47 -6.59 5.29 20.26
CA ARG A 47 -6.92 5.77 21.62
C ARG A 47 -6.60 7.25 21.83
N VAL A 48 -5.81 7.83 20.93
CA VAL A 48 -5.34 9.22 20.96
C VAL A 48 -5.66 9.85 19.60
N ILE A 49 -5.98 11.14 19.57
CA ILE A 49 -6.20 11.88 18.34
C ILE A 49 -4.90 11.82 17.51
N SER A 50 -5.02 11.42 16.25
CA SER A 50 -3.91 11.30 15.30
C SER A 50 -4.31 12.00 14.02
N GLU A 51 -3.36 12.65 13.36
CA GLU A 51 -3.54 13.29 12.05
C GLU A 51 -3.79 12.26 10.92
N TYR A 52 -3.58 10.97 11.20
CA TYR A 52 -3.72 9.89 10.23
C TYR A 52 -4.85 8.94 10.60
N ALA A 53 -5.59 8.48 9.59
CA ALA A 53 -6.44 7.32 9.70
C ALA A 53 -5.58 6.05 9.62
N LYS A 54 -5.92 5.05 10.44
CA LYS A 54 -5.20 3.77 10.52
C LYS A 54 -6.09 2.62 10.08
N TYR A 55 -5.56 1.74 9.24
CA TYR A 55 -6.26 0.55 8.76
C TYR A 55 -5.40 -0.69 8.96
N ARG A 56 -5.99 -1.76 9.49
CA ARG A 56 -5.40 -3.09 9.48
C ARG A 56 -5.82 -3.78 8.19
N MET A 57 -4.85 -4.22 7.40
CA MET A 57 -5.09 -4.83 6.10
C MET A 57 -4.49 -6.23 6.01
N VAL A 58 -5.18 -7.13 5.33
CA VAL A 58 -4.67 -8.45 4.95
C VAL A 58 -4.42 -8.45 3.45
N LEU A 59 -3.19 -8.80 3.08
CA LEU A 59 -2.64 -8.73 1.74
C LEU A 59 -2.35 -10.13 1.22
N LEU A 60 -2.73 -10.40 -0.03
CA LEU A 60 -2.37 -11.61 -0.75
C LEU A 60 -1.33 -11.26 -1.82
N PRO A 61 -0.13 -11.85 -1.83
CA PRO A 61 0.87 -11.59 -2.87
C PRO A 61 0.35 -11.90 -4.28
N GLN A 62 0.75 -11.06 -5.25
CA GLN A 62 0.43 -11.20 -6.68
C GLN A 62 1.71 -10.98 -7.51
N PRO A 63 2.73 -11.86 -7.39
CA PRO A 63 4.03 -11.66 -8.03
C PRO A 63 3.94 -11.53 -9.56
N GLU A 64 2.97 -12.20 -10.19
CA GLU A 64 2.70 -12.15 -11.62
C GLU A 64 2.31 -10.76 -12.13
N LEU A 65 1.73 -9.91 -11.28
CA LEU A 65 1.29 -8.57 -11.66
C LEU A 65 2.43 -7.54 -11.63
N LYS A 66 3.60 -7.90 -11.09
CA LYS A 66 4.75 -6.99 -10.96
C LYS A 66 5.20 -6.43 -12.32
N ALA A 67 5.19 -7.25 -13.37
CA ALA A 67 5.55 -6.84 -14.73
C ALA A 67 4.49 -5.94 -15.40
N LEU A 68 3.29 -5.89 -14.83
CA LEU A 68 2.15 -5.09 -15.30
C LEU A 68 1.88 -3.88 -14.39
N THR A 69 2.86 -3.53 -13.56
CA THR A 69 2.74 -2.45 -12.58
C THR A 69 3.68 -1.33 -12.96
N ASP A 70 3.17 -0.11 -12.88
CA ASP A 70 3.92 1.11 -13.15
C ASP A 70 3.84 2.07 -11.95
N TYR A 71 4.79 3.01 -11.89
CA TYR A 71 4.81 4.02 -10.84
C TYR A 71 5.46 5.32 -11.31
N GLU A 72 4.98 6.43 -10.79
CA GLU A 72 5.50 7.77 -11.07
C GLU A 72 5.65 8.55 -9.77
N TRP A 73 6.74 9.32 -9.68
CA TRP A 73 6.98 10.27 -8.60
C TRP A 73 6.80 11.67 -9.14
N ASP A 74 5.95 12.45 -8.49
CA ASP A 74 5.73 13.86 -8.79
C ASP A 74 5.85 14.72 -7.50
N GLU A 75 5.47 15.99 -7.58
CA GLU A 75 5.49 16.92 -6.44
C GLU A 75 4.46 16.54 -5.35
N ASP A 76 3.40 15.83 -5.73
CA ASP A 76 2.27 15.46 -4.86
C ASP A 76 2.49 14.09 -4.19
N GLY A 77 3.36 13.25 -4.74
CA GLY A 77 3.86 12.05 -4.08
C GLY A 77 4.16 10.89 -5.03
N LEU A 78 3.70 9.71 -4.66
CA LEU A 78 3.91 8.47 -5.40
C LEU A 78 2.57 7.97 -5.94
N ALA A 79 2.41 7.99 -7.25
CA ALA A 79 1.30 7.35 -7.95
C ALA A 79 1.72 5.95 -8.44
N VAL A 80 0.82 4.98 -8.33
CA VAL A 80 1.07 3.59 -8.75
C VAL A 80 -0.15 3.02 -9.46
N TRP A 81 0.09 2.21 -10.50
CA TRP A 81 -0.95 1.55 -11.28
C TRP A 81 -0.64 0.07 -11.48
N VAL A 82 -1.66 -0.78 -11.45
CA VAL A 82 -1.55 -2.21 -11.76
C VAL A 82 -2.51 -2.50 -12.92
N ARG A 83 -1.98 -2.89 -14.08
CA ARG A 83 -2.73 -3.05 -15.34
C ARG A 83 -3.48 -1.77 -15.76
N GLY A 84 -2.90 -0.61 -15.48
CA GLY A 84 -3.51 0.70 -15.78
C GLY A 84 -4.54 1.18 -14.76
N GLU A 85 -4.90 0.37 -13.75
CA GLU A 85 -5.81 0.78 -12.68
C GLU A 85 -5.04 1.37 -11.49
N PRO A 86 -5.50 2.48 -10.89
CA PRO A 86 -4.88 3.05 -9.69
C PRO A 86 -4.78 2.04 -8.54
N ALA A 87 -3.66 2.05 -7.85
CA ALA A 87 -3.38 1.18 -6.72
C ALA A 87 -2.88 1.97 -5.51
N LEU A 88 -2.82 1.32 -4.34
CA LEU A 88 -2.34 1.94 -3.11
C LEU A 88 -0.81 1.96 -3.08
N PRO A 89 -0.16 3.14 -3.02
CA PRO A 89 1.28 3.22 -2.89
C PRO A 89 1.71 2.91 -1.45
N SER A 90 2.81 2.16 -1.32
CA SER A 90 3.50 1.95 -0.05
C SER A 90 5.00 2.07 -0.26
N VAL A 91 5.59 3.18 0.16
CA VAL A 91 7.04 3.38 0.09
C VAL A 91 7.70 2.61 1.24
N TRP A 92 8.50 1.60 0.90
CA TRP A 92 9.35 0.97 1.90
C TRP A 92 10.66 1.76 2.02
N MET A 93 10.72 2.61 3.03
CA MET A 93 11.98 3.23 3.45
C MET A 93 12.56 2.38 4.60
N PRO A 94 13.64 1.61 4.38
CA PRO A 94 14.34 1.03 5.52
C PRO A 94 14.81 2.18 6.41
N ARG A 95 14.58 2.06 7.72
CA ARG A 95 15.15 3.00 8.69
C ARG A 95 16.66 3.05 8.43
N SER A 96 17.20 4.21 8.05
CA SER A 96 18.64 4.41 8.14
C SER A 96 19.02 4.12 9.58
N SER A 97 19.80 3.08 9.81
CA SER A 97 20.57 2.96 11.04
C SER A 97 21.46 4.20 11.08
N LYS A 98 21.20 5.09 12.05
CA LYS A 98 22.19 6.10 12.43
C LYS A 98 23.50 5.42 12.80
#